data_AF-A0A945WQ13-F1
#
_entry.id   AF-A0A945WQ13-F1
#
_cell.length_a   1.000
_cell.length_b   1.000
_cell.length_c   1.000
_cell.angle_alpha   90.00
_cell.angle_beta   90.00
_cell.angle_gamma   90.00
#
_symmetry.space_group_name_H-M   'P 1'
#
loop_
_entity.id
_entity.type
_entity.pdbx_description
1 polymer ?
#
loop_
_entity_poly.entity_id
_entity_poly.type
_entity_poly.pdbx_seq_one_letter_code
_entity_poly.pdbx_strand_id
1 'polypeptide(L)'
;MKHWKIFAAISAGLLAALVVGGIPDVSAAFVPLPDVDGIGVPNPEGDTAIQRAESLLGPIGRTLRIVIGAIAVLLIVISGFTMVIGGENEETVKTQKTSITMAIIGLAMISIAGPMAEIFDFRQGNFLEDPDALVERAKLFDDTTKIIVTFFKYVLGSLAALMFIRAGATMISGSHNEEAVTQSKKSLMVGAAGLFLVLISDLVVRNILYDAEYNDTASKTIVEIDQNAFIAQVVAFTNILVTFVGPIMMLGIVIGGVVYVTSAGNEERTNLAKKILLNSVIGIIIIYSAFALVSTVITGSF
;
A
#
# COMPACT_ATOMS: atom_id res chain seq x y z
N MET A 1 13.98 28.08 -1.58
CA MET A 1 14.61 26.73 -1.49
C MET A 1 15.25 26.38 -0.13
N LYS A 2 15.64 27.33 0.74
CA LYS A 2 16.36 27.02 2.00
C LYS A 2 15.46 26.63 3.20
N HIS A 3 14.21 27.11 3.25
CA HIS A 3 13.29 26.86 4.37
C HIS A 3 12.62 25.47 4.34
N TRP A 4 12.51 24.83 3.17
CA TRP A 4 11.88 23.51 3.02
C TRP A 4 12.69 22.37 3.65
N LYS A 5 14.02 22.43 3.54
CA LYS A 5 14.91 21.43 4.16
C LYS A 5 14.86 21.48 5.68
N ILE A 6 14.62 22.66 6.25
CA ILE A 6 14.50 22.86 7.71
C ILE A 6 13.17 22.29 8.18
N PHE A 7 12.06 22.54 7.47
CA PHE A 7 10.76 21.99 7.83
C PHE A 7 10.72 20.45 7.71
N ALA A 8 11.32 19.89 6.65
CA ALA A 8 11.44 18.44 6.46
C ALA A 8 12.37 17.78 7.50
N ALA A 9 13.45 18.44 7.90
CA ALA A 9 14.34 17.96 8.96
C ALA A 9 13.69 18.02 10.34
N ILE A 10 12.89 19.06 10.61
CA ILE A 10 12.11 19.17 11.85
C ILE A 10 11.02 18.10 11.88
N SER A 11 10.27 17.89 10.79
CA SER A 11 9.26 16.81 10.75
C SER A 11 9.88 15.42 10.86
N ALA A 12 11.04 15.19 10.24
CA ALA A 12 11.75 13.91 10.33
C ALA A 12 12.39 13.68 11.70
N GLY A 13 12.94 14.72 12.33
CA GLY A 13 13.47 14.66 13.69
C GLY A 13 12.39 14.46 14.74
N LEU A 14 11.21 15.06 14.53
CA LEU A 14 10.06 14.92 15.43
C LEU A 14 9.37 13.55 15.23
N LEU A 15 9.39 12.98 14.02
CA LEU A 15 9.02 11.59 13.76
C LEU A 15 10.02 10.59 14.35
N ALA A 16 11.33 10.86 14.25
CA ALA A 16 12.36 10.00 14.85
C ALA A 16 12.28 9.99 16.38
N ALA A 17 11.99 11.13 17.00
CA ALA A 17 11.76 11.24 18.44
C ALA A 17 10.47 10.52 18.90
N LEU A 18 9.52 10.30 17.99
CA LEU A 18 8.25 9.61 18.28
C LEU A 18 8.32 8.10 17.99
N VAL A 19 9.26 7.67 17.12
CA VAL A 19 9.50 6.27 16.75
C VAL A 19 10.60 5.61 17.60
N VAL A 20 11.59 6.37 18.07
CA VAL A 20 12.65 5.86 18.95
C VAL A 20 12.20 6.02 20.41
N GLY A 21 11.24 5.19 20.82
CA GLY A 21 10.92 4.94 22.23
C GLY A 21 12.01 4.14 22.95
N GLY A 22 13.26 4.59 22.84
CA GLY A 22 14.43 3.98 23.46
C GLY A 22 15.25 5.04 24.17
N ILE A 23 14.81 5.41 25.37
CA ILE A 23 15.69 6.12 26.31
C ILE A 23 16.51 5.02 27.00
N PRO A 24 17.84 4.93 26.80
CA PRO A 24 18.65 3.99 27.58
C PRO A 24 18.50 4.31 29.07
N ASP A 25 18.62 3.30 29.92
CA ASP A 25 18.60 3.42 31.39
C ASP A 25 19.71 4.39 31.87
N VAL A 26 19.41 5.68 31.84
CA VAL A 26 20.16 6.68 32.58
C VAL A 26 19.29 7.00 33.76
N SER A 27 19.78 6.63 34.95
CA SER A 27 19.28 7.08 36.24
C SER A 27 19.30 8.61 36.28
N ALA A 28 18.28 9.24 35.70
CA ALA A 28 18.11 10.67 35.71
C ALA A 28 17.58 11.03 37.11
N ALA A 29 18.51 11.36 38.01
CA ALA A 29 18.20 12.25 39.11
C ALA A 29 17.59 13.50 38.48
N PHE A 30 16.27 13.64 38.60
CA PHE A 30 15.53 14.73 37.98
C PHE A 30 16.02 16.05 38.59
N VAL A 31 16.41 16.99 37.73
CA VAL A 31 16.55 18.39 38.11
C VAL A 31 15.13 18.85 38.48
N PRO A 32 14.85 19.23 39.73
CA PRO A 32 13.53 19.76 40.09
C PRO A 32 13.29 21.00 39.24
N LEU A 33 12.23 20.97 38.44
CA LEU A 33 11.84 22.12 37.64
C LEU A 33 11.41 23.25 38.58
N PRO A 34 11.78 24.51 38.28
CA PRO A 34 11.27 25.65 39.03
C PRO A 34 9.74 25.71 38.91
N ASP A 35 9.06 26.02 40.02
CA ASP A 35 7.62 26.18 40.06
C ASP A 35 7.19 27.25 39.05
N VAL A 36 6.49 26.82 37.99
CA VAL A 36 5.92 27.71 36.98
C VAL A 36 4.46 27.97 37.30
N ASP A 37 4.22 28.81 38.30
CA ASP A 37 2.92 29.44 38.50
C ASP A 37 2.52 30.17 37.21
N GLY A 38 1.59 29.60 36.45
CA GLY A 38 0.97 30.23 35.28
C GLY A 38 1.22 29.57 33.92
N ILE A 39 2.06 28.54 33.81
CA ILE A 39 2.10 27.70 32.60
C ILE A 39 1.32 26.43 32.92
N GLY A 40 0.14 26.27 32.33
CA GLY A 40 -0.77 25.12 32.53
C GLY A 40 -0.26 23.80 31.94
N VAL A 41 0.99 23.44 32.23
CA VAL A 41 1.53 22.11 31.98
C VAL A 41 1.01 21.15 33.05
N PRO A 42 0.27 20.09 32.69
CA PRO A 42 -0.19 19.08 33.64
C PRO A 42 1.00 18.43 34.36
N ASN A 43 0.87 18.17 35.66
CA ASN A 43 1.90 17.44 36.40
C ASN A 43 1.95 15.97 35.93
N PRO A 44 3.15 15.36 35.85
CA PRO A 44 3.28 13.96 35.48
C PRO A 44 2.59 13.04 36.50
N GLU A 45 1.75 12.13 36.01
CA GLU A 45 1.03 11.14 36.82
C GLU A 45 1.61 9.73 36.60
N GLY A 46 1.66 8.91 37.65
CA GLY A 46 2.13 7.52 37.59
C GLY A 46 3.28 7.18 38.56
N ASP A 47 3.46 5.90 38.85
CA ASP A 47 4.44 5.43 39.84
C ASP A 47 5.81 5.11 39.22
N THR A 48 5.84 4.81 37.92
CA THR A 48 7.07 4.51 37.17
C THR A 48 7.47 5.65 36.22
N ALA A 49 8.77 5.74 35.93
CA ALA A 49 9.33 6.76 35.03
C ALA A 49 8.68 6.76 33.64
N ILE A 50 8.29 5.57 33.15
CA ILE A 50 7.60 5.38 31.87
C ILE A 50 6.18 5.98 31.92
N GLN A 51 5.39 5.70 32.96
CA GLN A 51 4.03 6.22 33.10
C GLN A 51 4.01 7.75 33.22
N ARG A 52 4.97 8.32 33.98
CA ARG A 52 5.13 9.77 34.10
C ARG A 52 5.49 10.42 32.77
N ALA A 53 6.44 9.84 32.02
CA ALA A 53 6.81 10.34 30.70
C ALA A 53 5.63 10.30 29.72
N GLU A 54 4.85 9.23 29.74
CA GLU A 54 3.68 9.06 28.87
C GLU A 54 2.53 10.01 29.24
N SER A 55 2.27 10.25 30.53
CA SER A 55 1.23 11.21 30.97
C SER A 55 1.49 12.62 30.44
N LEU A 56 2.77 12.99 30.28
CA LEU A 56 3.20 14.27 29.70
C LEU A 56 3.21 14.23 28.17
N LEU A 57 3.75 13.16 27.58
CA LEU A 57 3.95 13.06 26.13
C LEU A 57 2.69 12.64 25.38
N GLY A 58 1.75 11.94 26.00
CA GLY A 58 0.52 11.44 25.38
C GLY A 58 -0.41 12.56 24.89
N PRO A 59 -0.78 13.54 25.73
CA PRO A 59 -1.57 14.70 25.29
C PRO A 59 -0.85 15.53 24.22
N ILE A 60 0.47 15.68 24.35
CA ILE A 60 1.31 16.40 23.39
C ILE A 60 1.34 15.65 22.05
N GLY A 61 1.55 14.34 22.06
CA GLY A 61 1.60 13.48 20.89
C GLY A 61 0.26 13.45 20.13
N ARG A 62 -0.87 13.38 20.84
CA ARG A 62 -2.20 13.48 20.23
C ARG A 62 -2.42 14.83 19.56
N THR A 63 -2.05 15.92 20.24
CA THR A 63 -2.21 17.28 19.72
C THR A 63 -1.31 17.50 18.51
N LEU A 64 -0.04 17.08 18.58
CA LEU A 64 0.92 17.14 17.47
C LEU A 64 0.42 16.31 16.28
N ARG A 65 -0.14 15.13 16.49
CA ARG A 65 -0.72 14.31 15.43
C ARG A 65 -1.82 15.04 14.66
N ILE A 66 -2.74 15.71 15.37
CA ILE A 66 -3.82 16.50 14.76
C ILE A 66 -3.25 17.70 13.99
N VAL A 67 -2.29 18.42 14.58
CA VAL A 67 -1.67 19.60 13.98
C VAL A 67 -0.88 19.24 12.72
N ILE A 68 -0.04 18.20 12.78
CA ILE A 68 0.75 17.74 11.63
C ILE A 68 -0.18 17.22 10.53
N GLY A 69 -1.25 16.50 10.89
CA GLY A 69 -2.29 16.08 9.95
C GLY A 69 -2.96 17.26 9.24
N ALA A 70 -3.36 18.29 10.00
CA ALA A 70 -3.95 19.52 9.44
C ALA A 70 -2.97 20.27 8.53
N ILE A 71 -1.69 20.36 8.91
CA ILE A 71 -0.63 20.98 8.08
C ILE A 71 -0.45 20.19 6.77
N ALA A 72 -0.43 18.86 6.82
CA ALA A 72 -0.31 18.03 5.63
C ALA A 72 -1.48 18.25 4.66
N VAL A 73 -2.71 18.30 5.18
CA VAL A 73 -3.90 18.60 4.37
C VAL A 73 -3.82 20.01 3.76
N LEU A 74 -3.41 21.02 4.54
CA LEU A 74 -3.20 22.38 4.03
C LEU A 74 -2.15 22.42 2.92
N LEU A 75 -1.02 21.71 3.07
CA LEU A 75 0.00 21.62 2.02
C LEU A 75 -0.55 21.00 0.74
N ILE A 76 -1.36 19.94 0.84
CA ILE A 76 -2.00 19.33 -0.33
C ILE A 76 -2.90 20.34 -1.04
N VAL A 77 -3.72 21.09 -0.30
CA VAL A 77 -4.63 22.10 -0.86
C VAL A 77 -3.84 23.25 -1.51
N ILE A 78 -2.84 23.81 -0.82
CA ILE A 78 -2.03 24.93 -1.32
C ILE A 78 -1.23 24.51 -2.55
N SER A 79 -0.61 23.33 -2.52
CA SER A 79 0.14 22.80 -3.66
C SER A 79 -0.78 22.52 -4.85
N GLY A 80 -1.98 21.98 -4.61
CA GLY A 80 -2.99 21.76 -5.65
C GLY A 80 -3.43 23.07 -6.31
N PHE A 81 -3.77 24.08 -5.51
CA PHE A 81 -4.14 25.41 -6.01
C PHE A 81 -3.00 26.08 -6.80
N THR A 82 -1.78 25.98 -6.27
CA THR A 82 -0.58 26.53 -6.93
C THR A 82 -0.27 25.82 -8.25
N MET A 83 -0.56 24.52 -8.37
CA MET A 83 -0.42 23.81 -9.66
C MET A 83 -1.44 24.26 -10.69
N VAL A 84 -2.66 24.60 -10.28
CA VAL A 84 -3.70 25.08 -11.20
C VAL A 84 -3.36 26.49 -11.70
N ILE A 85 -2.90 27.38 -10.83
CA ILE A 85 -2.54 28.76 -11.21
C ILE A 85 -1.18 28.81 -11.92
N GLY A 86 -0.19 28.11 -11.38
CA GLY A 86 1.19 28.11 -11.89
C GLY A 86 1.46 27.05 -12.94
N GLY A 87 0.42 26.48 -13.56
CA GLY A 87 0.51 25.31 -14.44
C GLY A 87 1.40 25.49 -15.67
N GLU A 88 1.65 26.73 -16.08
CA GLU A 88 2.53 27.06 -17.21
C GLU A 88 4.03 26.94 -16.87
N ASN A 89 4.41 26.98 -15.59
CA ASN A 89 5.79 26.83 -15.17
C ASN A 89 6.07 25.38 -14.76
N GLU A 90 6.82 24.64 -15.57
CA GLU A 90 7.15 23.23 -15.30
C GLU A 90 7.86 23.02 -13.96
N GLU A 91 8.69 23.98 -13.51
CA GLU A 91 9.43 23.88 -12.26
C GLU A 91 8.51 24.00 -11.04
N THR A 92 7.53 24.91 -11.08
CA THR A 92 6.55 25.05 -9.99
C THR A 92 5.69 23.79 -9.93
N VAL A 93 5.22 23.29 -11.06
CA VAL A 93 4.43 22.06 -11.15
C VAL A 93 5.21 20.88 -10.58
N LYS A 94 6.49 20.71 -10.91
CA LYS A 94 7.33 19.63 -10.38
C LYS A 94 7.55 19.76 -8.87
N THR A 95 7.79 20.96 -8.38
CA THR A 95 7.96 21.25 -6.95
C THR A 95 6.70 20.93 -6.17
N GLN A 96 5.54 21.37 -6.67
CA GLN A 96 4.26 21.13 -6.01
C GLN A 96 3.85 19.65 -6.04
N LYS A 97 4.15 18.92 -7.14
CA LYS A 97 4.00 17.45 -7.17
C LYS A 97 4.80 16.79 -6.04
N THR A 98 6.04 17.23 -5.82
CA THR A 98 6.89 16.68 -4.75
C THR A 98 6.32 17.01 -3.37
N SER A 99 5.85 18.25 -3.17
CA SER A 99 5.20 18.69 -1.93
C SER A 99 3.97 17.85 -1.59
N ILE A 100 3.08 17.62 -2.58
CA ILE A 100 1.90 16.75 -2.42
C ILE A 100 2.31 15.34 -2.05
N THR A 101 3.31 14.77 -2.75
CA THR A 101 3.81 13.42 -2.44
C THR A 101 4.36 13.33 -1.02
N MET A 102 5.15 14.32 -0.58
CA MET A 102 5.69 14.34 0.78
C MET A 102 4.59 14.48 1.84
N ALA A 103 3.57 15.29 1.58
CA ALA A 103 2.43 15.43 2.50
C ALA A 103 1.62 14.13 2.60
N ILE A 104 1.40 13.43 1.49
CA ILE A 104 0.73 12.11 1.48
C ILE A 104 1.56 11.08 2.26
N ILE A 105 2.88 11.03 2.04
CA ILE A 105 3.77 10.14 2.79
C ILE A 105 3.73 10.47 4.29
N GLY A 106 3.77 11.76 4.66
CA GLY A 106 3.67 12.20 6.05
C GLY A 106 2.36 11.77 6.70
N LEU A 107 1.24 11.93 6.00
CA LEU A 107 -0.08 11.47 6.46
C LEU A 107 -0.12 9.94 6.62
N ALA A 108 0.45 9.19 5.67
CA ALA A 108 0.54 7.75 5.74
C ALA A 108 1.37 7.29 6.95
N MET A 109 2.52 7.92 7.19
CA MET A 109 3.37 7.65 8.37
C MET A 109 2.62 7.90 9.68
N ILE A 110 1.86 8.99 9.77
CA ILE A 110 1.02 9.29 10.94
C ILE A 110 -0.09 8.24 11.12
N SER A 111 -0.65 7.72 10.03
CA SER A 111 -1.66 6.68 10.09
C SER A 111 -1.10 5.37 10.63
N ILE A 112 0.17 5.07 10.33
CA ILE A 112 0.86 3.86 10.77
C ILE A 112 1.39 4.00 12.22
N ALA A 113 1.78 5.21 12.61
CA ALA A 113 2.39 5.47 13.91
C ALA A 113 1.49 5.08 15.12
N GLY A 114 0.17 5.27 15.00
CA GLY A 114 -0.77 4.91 16.08
C GLY A 114 -0.76 3.40 16.36
N PRO A 115 -1.13 2.56 15.39
CA PRO A 115 -1.09 1.11 15.55
C PRO A 115 0.29 0.56 15.93
N MET A 116 1.37 1.15 15.39
CA MET A 116 2.74 0.79 15.80
C MET A 116 3.01 1.09 17.28
N ALA A 117 2.57 2.24 17.80
CA ALA A 117 2.77 2.58 19.20
C ALA A 117 2.04 1.63 20.16
N GLU A 118 0.89 1.10 19.74
CA GLU A 118 0.10 0.14 20.51
C GLU A 118 0.80 -1.22 20.67
N ILE A 119 1.53 -1.68 19.66
CA ILE A 119 2.36 -2.90 19.73
C ILE A 119 3.48 -2.77 20.78
N PHE A 120 4.01 -1.55 20.95
CA PHE A 120 5.07 -1.26 21.91
C PHE A 120 4.54 -0.70 23.24
N ASP A 121 3.23 -0.78 23.50
CA ASP A 121 2.66 -0.37 24.78
C ASP A 121 2.98 -1.42 25.88
N PHE A 122 3.95 -1.07 26.72
CA PHE A 122 4.42 -1.91 27.83
C PHE A 122 3.54 -1.80 29.09
N ARG A 123 2.47 -1.00 29.08
CA ARG A 123 1.56 -0.82 30.23
C ARG A 123 0.76 -2.09 30.56
N GLN A 124 0.47 -2.92 29.57
CA GLN A 124 -0.37 -4.11 29.73
C GLN A 124 0.38 -5.34 30.27
N GLY A 125 1.58 -5.15 30.82
CA GLY A 125 2.41 -6.24 31.35
C GLY A 125 3.60 -6.56 30.44
N ASN A 126 4.63 -7.13 31.05
CA ASN A 126 5.85 -7.53 30.38
C ASN A 126 5.54 -8.72 29.45
N PHE A 127 5.45 -8.46 28.14
CA PHE A 127 5.25 -9.51 27.13
C PHE A 127 6.37 -10.57 27.16
N LEU A 128 7.48 -10.33 27.85
CA LEU A 128 8.53 -11.34 28.02
C LEU A 128 8.23 -12.34 29.15
N GLU A 129 7.27 -12.05 30.03
CA GLU A 129 6.92 -12.90 31.19
C GLU A 129 5.59 -13.65 31.04
N ASP A 130 4.63 -13.11 30.27
CA ASP A 130 3.30 -13.70 30.09
C ASP A 130 3.09 -14.23 28.65
N PRO A 131 3.01 -15.57 28.46
CA PRO A 131 2.74 -16.19 27.16
C PRO A 131 1.42 -15.75 26.51
N ASP A 132 0.40 -15.43 27.29
CA ASP A 132 -0.92 -15.05 26.76
C ASP A 132 -0.90 -13.62 26.22
N ALA A 133 -0.18 -12.73 26.92
CA ALA A 133 0.04 -11.34 26.49
C ALA A 133 0.91 -11.23 25.22
N LEU A 134 1.72 -12.26 24.90
CA LEU A 134 2.43 -12.35 23.61
C LEU A 134 1.49 -12.68 22.46
N VAL A 135 0.54 -13.57 22.68
CA VAL A 135 -0.40 -14.03 21.65
C VAL A 135 -1.37 -12.90 21.29
N GLU A 136 -1.88 -12.17 22.29
CA GLU A 136 -2.74 -11.01 22.05
C GLU A 136 -2.01 -9.90 21.25
N ARG A 137 -0.77 -9.59 21.62
CA ARG A 137 0.05 -8.61 20.88
C ARG A 137 0.41 -9.09 19.47
N ALA A 138 0.67 -10.39 19.29
CA ALA A 138 0.90 -10.97 17.96
C ALA A 138 -0.34 -10.86 17.07
N LYS A 139 -1.55 -11.05 17.63
CA LYS A 139 -2.81 -10.84 16.92
C LYS A 139 -3.02 -9.37 16.55
N LEU A 140 -2.78 -8.44 17.46
CA LEU A 140 -2.85 -7.00 17.17
C LEU A 140 -1.86 -6.57 16.08
N PHE A 141 -0.65 -7.13 16.09
CA PHE A 141 0.34 -6.91 15.05
C PHE A 141 -0.12 -7.42 13.68
N ASP A 142 -0.68 -8.63 13.64
CA ASP A 142 -1.22 -9.23 12.43
C ASP A 142 -2.40 -8.41 11.86
N ASP A 143 -3.38 -8.05 12.68
CA ASP A 143 -4.51 -7.20 12.28
C ASP A 143 -4.05 -5.83 11.77
N THR A 144 -3.12 -5.20 12.47
CA THR A 144 -2.52 -3.93 12.05
C THR A 144 -1.82 -4.06 10.69
N THR A 145 -1.04 -5.12 10.52
CA THR A 145 -0.31 -5.39 9.26
C THR A 145 -1.29 -5.62 8.12
N LYS A 146 -2.36 -6.40 8.35
CA LYS A 146 -3.44 -6.63 7.38
C LYS A 146 -4.12 -5.33 6.96
N ILE A 147 -4.40 -4.42 7.90
CA ILE A 147 -4.99 -3.10 7.59
C ILE A 147 -4.07 -2.29 6.69
N ILE A 148 -2.77 -2.20 7.02
CA ILE A 148 -1.79 -1.44 6.25
C ILE A 148 -1.66 -1.99 4.83
N VAL A 149 -1.46 -3.30 4.69
CA VAL A 149 -1.33 -3.96 3.38
C VAL A 149 -2.59 -3.79 2.55
N THR A 150 -3.76 -3.92 3.17
CA THR A 150 -5.06 -3.74 2.52
C THR A 150 -5.25 -2.29 2.04
N PHE A 151 -4.86 -1.30 2.84
CA PHE A 151 -4.87 0.10 2.44
C PHE A 151 -4.00 0.34 1.19
N PHE A 152 -2.74 -0.13 1.20
CA PHE A 152 -1.85 0.01 0.04
C PHE A 152 -2.39 -0.71 -1.20
N LYS A 153 -3.02 -1.88 -1.03
CA LYS A 153 -3.68 -2.61 -2.12
C LYS A 153 -4.77 -1.78 -2.78
N TYR A 154 -5.64 -1.14 -2.01
CA TYR A 154 -6.70 -0.29 -2.56
C TYR A 154 -6.15 0.99 -3.21
N VAL A 155 -5.15 1.63 -2.62
CA VAL A 155 -4.50 2.82 -3.19
C VAL A 155 -3.84 2.47 -4.53
N LEU A 156 -3.01 1.43 -4.58
CA LEU A 156 -2.34 1.01 -5.81
C LEU A 156 -3.34 0.51 -6.86
N GLY A 157 -4.39 -0.20 -6.45
CA GLY A 157 -5.48 -0.61 -7.32
C GLY A 157 -6.21 0.58 -7.96
N SER A 158 -6.52 1.62 -7.18
CA SER A 158 -7.16 2.84 -7.69
C SER A 158 -6.25 3.63 -8.64
N LEU A 159 -4.95 3.72 -8.34
CA LEU A 159 -3.96 4.34 -9.22
C LEU A 159 -3.82 3.59 -10.55
N ALA A 160 -3.79 2.25 -10.51
CA ALA A 160 -3.77 1.42 -11.71
C ALA A 160 -5.05 1.62 -12.53
N ALA A 161 -6.23 1.66 -11.89
CA ALA A 161 -7.50 1.94 -12.56
C ALA A 161 -7.49 3.33 -13.25
N LEU A 162 -6.99 4.37 -12.59
CA LEU A 162 -6.84 5.70 -13.19
C LEU A 162 -5.87 5.69 -14.38
N MET A 163 -4.76 4.95 -14.28
CA MET A 163 -3.82 4.78 -15.39
C MET A 163 -4.50 4.09 -16.58
N PHE A 164 -5.29 3.04 -16.34
CA PHE A 164 -6.05 2.34 -17.38
C PHE A 164 -7.09 3.24 -18.04
N ILE A 165 -7.88 3.99 -17.25
CA ILE A 165 -8.88 4.92 -17.77
C ILE A 165 -8.22 6.01 -18.61
N ARG A 166 -7.17 6.66 -18.08
CA ARG A 166 -6.45 7.73 -18.79
C ARG A 166 -5.85 7.22 -20.10
N ALA A 167 -5.11 6.11 -20.04
CA ALA A 167 -4.46 5.56 -21.23
C ALA A 167 -5.47 5.06 -22.26
N GLY A 168 -6.58 4.45 -21.82
CA GLY A 168 -7.68 4.07 -22.70
C GLY A 168 -8.32 5.28 -23.39
N ALA A 169 -8.63 6.35 -22.64
CA ALA A 169 -9.17 7.59 -23.19
C ALA A 169 -8.21 8.23 -24.20
N THR A 170 -6.91 8.30 -23.89
CA THR A 170 -5.88 8.84 -24.79
C THR A 170 -5.68 7.97 -26.03
N MET A 171 -5.82 6.65 -25.94
CA MET A 171 -5.75 5.78 -27.12
C MET A 171 -6.94 5.99 -28.07
N ILE A 172 -8.12 6.32 -27.54
CA ILE A 172 -9.32 6.60 -28.35
C ILE A 172 -9.26 8.00 -28.96
N SER A 173 -8.95 9.03 -28.16
CA SER A 173 -8.97 10.43 -28.62
C SER A 173 -7.69 10.82 -29.37
N GLY A 174 -6.56 10.25 -28.98
CA GLY A 174 -5.23 10.55 -29.49
C GLY A 174 -4.73 9.58 -30.54
N SER A 175 -5.61 8.78 -31.18
CA SER A 175 -5.20 7.76 -32.17
C SER A 175 -4.37 8.33 -33.33
N HIS A 176 -4.43 9.64 -33.60
CA HIS A 176 -3.68 10.32 -34.64
C HIS A 176 -2.27 10.76 -34.21
N ASN A 177 -1.96 10.69 -32.91
CA ASN A 177 -0.64 11.01 -32.35
C ASN A 177 0.04 9.72 -31.87
N GLU A 178 0.95 9.20 -32.68
CA GLU A 178 1.68 7.94 -32.40
C GLU A 178 2.47 7.98 -31.08
N GLU A 179 3.01 9.14 -30.71
CA GLU A 179 3.74 9.31 -29.44
C GLU A 179 2.81 9.14 -28.25
N ALA A 180 1.63 9.78 -28.31
CA ALA A 180 0.62 9.68 -27.25
C ALA A 180 0.09 8.25 -27.10
N VAL A 181 -0.09 7.53 -28.20
CA VAL A 181 -0.50 6.11 -28.19
C VAL A 181 0.60 5.24 -27.59
N THR A 182 1.87 5.47 -27.95
CA THR A 182 3.00 4.70 -27.43
C THR A 182 3.20 4.93 -25.92
N GLN A 183 3.08 6.17 -25.46
CA GLN A 183 3.12 6.51 -24.04
C GLN A 183 1.94 5.87 -23.27
N SER A 184 0.77 5.82 -23.89
CA SER A 184 -0.42 5.19 -23.31
C SER A 184 -0.21 3.68 -23.15
N LYS A 185 0.33 2.99 -24.18
CA LYS A 185 0.70 1.58 -24.09
C LYS A 185 1.69 1.31 -22.95
N LYS A 186 2.71 2.15 -22.79
CA LYS A 186 3.68 2.03 -21.68
C LYS A 186 3.00 2.22 -20.32
N SER A 187 2.06 3.17 -20.22
CA SER A 187 1.31 3.42 -18.98
C SER A 187 0.38 2.25 -18.63
N LEU A 188 -0.28 1.63 -19.63
CA LEU A 188 -1.04 0.40 -19.45
C LEU A 188 -0.13 -0.73 -18.94
N MET A 189 1.06 -0.90 -19.54
CA MET A 189 2.01 -1.94 -19.11
C MET A 189 2.50 -1.71 -17.68
N VAL A 190 2.83 -0.47 -17.30
CA VAL A 190 3.27 -0.14 -15.94
C VAL A 190 2.13 -0.34 -14.94
N GLY A 191 0.91 0.09 -15.27
CA GLY A 191 -0.27 -0.13 -14.43
C GLY A 191 -0.57 -1.62 -14.24
N ALA A 192 -0.50 -2.41 -15.30
CA ALA A 192 -0.67 -3.87 -15.24
C ALA A 192 0.45 -4.54 -14.44
N ALA A 193 1.72 -4.16 -14.64
CA ALA A 193 2.84 -4.70 -13.88
C ALA A 193 2.76 -4.33 -12.39
N GLY A 194 2.35 -3.09 -12.06
CA GLY A 194 2.13 -2.64 -10.69
C GLY A 194 1.00 -3.40 -10.01
N LEU A 195 -0.14 -3.56 -10.69
CA LEU A 195 -1.24 -4.37 -10.18
C LEU A 195 -0.83 -5.84 -9.99
N PHE A 196 -0.11 -6.40 -10.95
CA PHE A 196 0.41 -7.77 -10.86
C PHE A 196 1.36 -7.95 -9.67
N LEU A 197 2.25 -6.98 -9.42
CA LEU A 197 3.13 -6.97 -8.26
C LEU A 197 2.35 -6.91 -6.95
N VAL A 198 1.28 -6.10 -6.88
CA VAL A 198 0.38 -6.06 -5.73
C VAL A 198 -0.32 -7.40 -5.52
N LEU A 199 -0.77 -8.05 -6.59
CA LEU A 199 -1.42 -9.35 -6.53
C LEU A 199 -0.46 -10.45 -6.03
N ILE A 200 0.79 -10.44 -6.49
CA ILE A 200 1.83 -11.35 -5.98
C ILE A 200 2.16 -11.04 -4.51
N SER A 201 2.31 -9.75 -4.17
CA SER A 201 2.58 -9.33 -2.80
C SER A 201 1.48 -9.80 -1.84
N ASP A 202 0.22 -9.64 -2.23
CA ASP A 202 -0.92 -10.10 -1.44
C ASP A 202 -0.90 -11.63 -1.24
N LEU A 203 -0.46 -12.40 -2.24
CA LEU A 203 -0.31 -13.85 -2.15
C LEU A 203 0.84 -14.25 -1.20
N VAL A 204 1.95 -13.52 -1.22
CA VAL A 204 3.10 -13.79 -0.35
C VAL A 204 2.83 -13.36 1.10
N VAL A 205 2.29 -12.15 1.30
CA VAL A 205 2.07 -11.57 2.63
C VAL A 205 1.02 -12.35 3.42
N ARG A 206 -0.08 -12.78 2.79
CA ARG A 206 -1.13 -13.53 3.49
C ARG A 206 -0.73 -14.97 3.80
N ASN A 207 0.21 -15.55 3.06
CA ASN A 207 0.68 -16.91 3.29
C ASN A 207 1.85 -17.00 4.29
N ILE A 208 2.53 -15.88 4.58
CA ILE A 208 3.74 -15.84 5.44
C ILE A 208 3.45 -15.25 6.83
N LEU A 209 2.30 -14.61 7.05
CA LEU A 209 1.90 -14.16 8.38
C LEU A 209 1.16 -15.28 9.10
N TYR A 210 1.89 -15.92 10.02
CA TYR A 210 1.48 -17.00 10.88
C TYR A 210 0.17 -16.71 11.62
N ASP A 211 -0.83 -17.61 11.55
CA ASP A 211 -1.87 -17.65 12.56
C ASP A 211 -1.28 -18.36 13.79
N ALA A 212 -0.90 -17.57 14.79
CA ALA A 212 -0.38 -18.09 16.04
C ALA A 212 -1.58 -18.37 16.95
N GLU A 213 -2.11 -19.59 16.89
CA GLU A 213 -3.11 -20.05 17.84
C GLU A 213 -2.42 -20.66 19.06
N TYR A 214 -2.71 -20.11 20.24
CA TYR A 214 -2.25 -20.68 21.50
C TYR A 214 -3.16 -21.85 21.87
N ASN A 215 -2.60 -23.06 21.81
CA ASN A 215 -3.33 -24.26 22.22
C ASN A 215 -3.19 -24.46 23.72
N ASP A 216 -4.24 -24.09 24.46
CA ASP A 216 -4.33 -24.16 25.92
C ASP A 216 -4.10 -25.59 26.48
N THR A 217 -4.37 -26.62 25.68
CA THR A 217 -4.19 -28.03 26.06
C THR A 217 -2.74 -28.51 25.91
N ALA A 218 -1.97 -27.91 25.00
CA ALA A 218 -0.58 -28.30 24.73
C ALA A 218 0.46 -27.35 25.32
N SER A 219 0.03 -26.22 25.89
CA SER A 219 0.88 -25.10 26.35
C SER A 219 1.98 -24.75 25.34
N LYS A 220 1.62 -24.81 24.05
CA LYS A 220 2.49 -24.56 22.90
C LYS A 220 1.75 -23.70 21.90
N THR A 221 2.42 -22.68 21.41
CA THR A 221 2.02 -21.93 20.23
C THR A 221 2.17 -22.85 19.02
N ILE A 222 1.05 -23.22 18.40
CA ILE A 222 1.06 -23.98 17.16
C ILE A 222 1.01 -22.94 16.04
N VAL A 223 2.07 -22.92 15.25
CA VAL A 223 2.17 -22.07 14.07
C VAL A 223 1.78 -22.94 12.89
N GLU A 224 0.54 -22.80 12.42
CA GLU A 224 0.01 -23.57 11.29
C GLU A 224 -0.10 -22.68 10.04
N ILE A 225 0.21 -23.26 8.87
CA ILE A 225 0.01 -22.60 7.58
C ILE A 225 -1.45 -22.84 7.19
N ASP A 226 -2.26 -21.79 7.12
CA ASP A 226 -3.62 -21.87 6.59
C ASP A 226 -3.59 -22.13 5.08
N GLN A 227 -3.55 -23.41 4.71
CA GLN A 227 -3.56 -23.87 3.32
C GLN A 227 -4.86 -23.48 2.61
N ASN A 228 -5.96 -23.30 3.34
CA ASN A 228 -7.26 -22.97 2.77
C ASN A 228 -7.31 -21.51 2.34
N ALA A 229 -6.74 -20.60 3.13
CA ALA A 229 -6.58 -19.19 2.76
C ALA A 229 -5.75 -19.04 1.48
N PHE A 230 -4.65 -19.79 1.38
CA PHE A 230 -3.82 -19.78 0.17
C PHE A 230 -4.60 -20.22 -1.07
N ILE A 231 -5.30 -21.36 -0.97
CA ILE A 231 -6.09 -21.91 -2.07
C ILE A 231 -7.21 -20.93 -2.49
N ALA A 232 -7.93 -20.36 -1.52
CA ALA A 232 -8.99 -19.39 -1.78
C ALA A 232 -8.46 -18.14 -2.52
N GLN A 233 -7.25 -17.69 -2.20
CA GLN A 233 -6.64 -16.54 -2.85
C GLN A 233 -6.18 -16.84 -4.27
N VAL A 234 -5.60 -18.03 -4.51
CA VAL A 234 -5.24 -18.50 -5.86
C VAL A 234 -6.48 -18.61 -6.74
N VAL A 235 -7.60 -19.10 -6.20
CA VAL A 235 -8.90 -19.15 -6.91
C VAL A 235 -9.38 -17.76 -7.28
N ALA A 236 -9.42 -16.85 -6.31
CA ALA A 236 -9.88 -15.49 -6.52
C ALA A 236 -9.06 -14.79 -7.62
N PHE A 237 -7.74 -14.97 -7.60
CA PHE A 237 -6.83 -14.42 -8.61
C PHE A 237 -7.08 -15.01 -10.00
N THR A 238 -7.14 -16.33 -10.12
CA THR A 238 -7.39 -17.00 -11.40
C THR A 238 -8.75 -16.59 -11.97
N ASN A 239 -9.78 -16.46 -11.13
CA ASN A 239 -11.11 -16.03 -11.58
C ASN A 239 -11.11 -14.60 -12.12
N ILE A 240 -10.40 -13.68 -11.47
CA ILE A 240 -10.22 -12.31 -11.97
C ILE A 240 -9.51 -12.33 -13.33
N LEU A 241 -8.42 -13.08 -13.48
CA LEU A 241 -7.69 -13.18 -14.74
C LEU A 241 -8.57 -13.72 -15.87
N VAL A 242 -9.34 -14.79 -15.62
CA VAL A 242 -10.25 -15.37 -16.62
C VAL A 242 -11.31 -14.34 -17.02
N THR A 243 -11.89 -13.63 -16.05
CA THR A 243 -12.96 -12.64 -16.27
C THR A 243 -12.52 -11.50 -17.19
N PHE A 244 -11.30 -11.00 -17.05
CA PHE A 244 -10.80 -9.90 -17.88
C PHE A 244 -10.17 -10.38 -19.18
N VAL A 245 -9.32 -11.41 -19.12
CA VAL A 245 -8.52 -11.80 -20.28
C VAL A 245 -9.32 -12.64 -21.27
N GLY A 246 -10.28 -13.45 -20.80
CA GLY A 246 -11.17 -14.24 -21.67
C GLY A 246 -11.85 -13.39 -22.75
N PRO A 247 -12.61 -12.33 -22.38
CA PRO A 247 -13.24 -11.43 -23.34
C PRO A 247 -12.24 -10.70 -24.24
N ILE A 248 -11.09 -10.25 -23.71
CA ILE A 248 -10.07 -9.53 -24.49
C ILE A 248 -9.49 -10.45 -25.59
N MET A 249 -9.20 -11.70 -25.27
CA MET A 249 -8.67 -12.64 -26.24
C MET A 249 -9.72 -13.04 -27.28
N MET A 250 -10.99 -13.17 -26.88
CA MET A 250 -12.11 -13.37 -27.81
C MET A 250 -12.21 -12.21 -28.81
N LEU A 251 -12.17 -10.96 -28.33
CA LEU A 251 -12.13 -9.78 -29.20
C LEU A 251 -10.90 -9.78 -30.11
N GLY A 252 -9.74 -10.21 -29.60
CA GLY A 252 -8.53 -10.38 -30.39
C GLY A 252 -8.72 -11.35 -31.56
N ILE A 253 -9.41 -12.48 -31.35
CA ILE A 253 -9.73 -13.43 -32.42
C ILE A 253 -10.63 -12.77 -33.48
N VAL A 254 -11.67 -12.04 -33.06
CA VAL A 254 -12.57 -11.35 -33.98
C VAL A 254 -11.82 -10.30 -34.79
N ILE A 255 -11.01 -9.46 -34.14
CA ILE A 255 -10.20 -8.43 -34.80
C ILE A 255 -9.19 -9.06 -35.76
N GLY A 256 -8.48 -10.10 -35.33
CA GLY A 256 -7.53 -10.83 -36.17
C GLY A 256 -8.19 -11.44 -37.41
N GLY A 257 -9.39 -12.00 -37.26
CA GLY A 257 -10.17 -12.56 -38.37
C GLY A 257 -10.60 -11.49 -39.37
N VAL A 258 -11.12 -10.35 -38.89
CA VAL A 258 -11.50 -9.22 -39.75
C VAL A 258 -10.28 -8.67 -40.50
N VAL A 259 -9.15 -8.47 -39.83
CA VAL A 259 -7.93 -7.98 -40.48
C VAL A 259 -7.41 -8.99 -41.51
N TYR A 260 -7.49 -10.30 -41.23
CA TYR A 260 -7.07 -11.33 -42.17
C TYR A 260 -7.89 -11.28 -43.47
N VAL A 261 -9.23 -11.24 -43.35
CA VAL A 261 -10.13 -11.20 -44.52
C VAL A 261 -10.00 -9.90 -45.31
N THR A 262 -9.79 -8.77 -44.63
CA THR A 262 -9.66 -7.44 -45.26
C THR A 262 -8.26 -7.15 -45.81
N SER A 263 -7.28 -8.03 -45.59
CA SER A 263 -5.89 -7.80 -46.01
C SER A 263 -5.69 -7.82 -47.53
N ALA A 264 -6.62 -8.38 -48.31
CA ALA A 264 -6.63 -8.34 -49.78
C ALA A 264 -5.28 -8.67 -50.47
N GLY A 265 -4.47 -9.56 -49.88
CA GLY A 265 -3.16 -9.95 -50.41
C GLY A 265 -1.97 -9.10 -49.94
N ASN A 266 -2.18 -8.07 -49.10
CA ASN A 266 -1.09 -7.34 -48.46
C ASN A 266 -0.39 -8.23 -47.41
N GLU A 267 0.90 -8.54 -47.63
CA GLU A 267 1.67 -9.43 -46.75
C GLU A 267 1.85 -8.90 -45.33
N GLU A 268 2.01 -7.58 -45.17
CA GLU A 268 2.20 -6.95 -43.87
C GLU A 268 0.95 -7.09 -43.00
N ARG A 269 -0.22 -6.78 -43.56
CA ARG A 269 -1.52 -6.92 -42.86
C ARG A 269 -1.88 -8.37 -42.59
N THR A 270 -1.57 -9.26 -43.53
CA THR A 270 -1.77 -10.71 -43.35
C THR A 270 -0.92 -11.26 -42.20
N ASN A 271 0.35 -10.84 -42.12
CA ASN A 271 1.23 -11.25 -41.02
C ASN A 271 0.79 -10.67 -39.67
N LEU A 272 0.34 -9.42 -39.64
CA LEU A 272 -0.22 -8.81 -38.43
C LEU A 272 -1.48 -9.57 -37.96
N ALA A 273 -2.40 -9.90 -38.86
CA ALA A 273 -3.60 -10.65 -38.53
C ALA A 273 -3.28 -12.04 -37.95
N LYS A 274 -2.35 -12.78 -38.58
CA LYS A 274 -1.89 -14.07 -38.08
C LYS A 274 -1.28 -13.97 -36.68
N LYS A 275 -0.46 -12.94 -36.43
CA LYS A 275 0.11 -12.70 -35.10
C LYS A 275 -0.96 -12.46 -34.04
N ILE A 276 -1.97 -11.63 -34.34
CA ILE A 276 -3.08 -11.38 -33.42
C ILE A 276 -3.82 -12.68 -33.11
N LEU A 277 -4.23 -13.43 -34.13
CA LEU A 277 -4.94 -14.70 -33.98
C LEU A 277 -4.15 -15.70 -33.14
N LEU A 278 -2.87 -15.90 -33.48
CA LEU A 278 -2.01 -16.88 -32.82
C LEU A 278 -1.79 -16.51 -31.35
N ASN A 279 -1.52 -15.23 -31.06
CA ASN A 279 -1.37 -14.73 -29.69
C ASN A 279 -2.66 -14.87 -28.87
N SER A 280 -3.82 -14.59 -29.46
CA SER A 280 -5.11 -14.73 -28.77
C SER A 280 -5.45 -16.19 -28.45
N VAL A 281 -5.18 -17.12 -29.38
CA VAL A 281 -5.39 -18.55 -29.16
C VAL A 281 -4.46 -19.08 -28.07
N ILE A 282 -3.15 -18.74 -28.12
CA ILE A 282 -2.20 -19.12 -27.06
C ILE A 282 -2.66 -18.56 -25.70
N GLY A 283 -3.08 -17.30 -25.65
CA GLY A 283 -3.56 -16.66 -24.43
C GLY A 283 -4.75 -17.41 -23.81
N ILE A 284 -5.74 -17.77 -24.62
CA ILE A 284 -6.89 -18.58 -24.21
C ILE A 284 -6.45 -19.92 -23.64
N ILE A 285 -5.59 -20.65 -24.36
CA ILE A 285 -5.10 -21.97 -23.92
C ILE A 285 -4.42 -21.85 -22.55
N ILE A 286 -3.54 -20.86 -22.35
CA ILE A 286 -2.82 -20.65 -21.09
C ILE A 286 -3.81 -20.41 -19.94
N ILE A 287 -4.81 -19.54 -20.14
CA ILE A 287 -5.73 -19.15 -19.08
C ILE A 287 -6.66 -20.29 -18.69
N TYR A 288 -7.23 -21.00 -19.67
CA TYR A 288 -8.09 -22.15 -19.36
C TYR A 288 -7.29 -23.32 -18.78
N SER A 289 -6.03 -23.50 -19.19
CA SER A 289 -5.14 -24.49 -18.57
C SER A 289 -4.84 -24.13 -17.12
N ALA A 290 -4.53 -22.87 -16.82
CA ALA A 290 -4.31 -22.39 -15.45
C ALA A 290 -5.56 -22.57 -14.58
N PHE A 291 -6.74 -22.24 -15.12
CA PHE A 291 -8.01 -22.46 -14.44
C PHE A 291 -8.28 -23.94 -14.15
N ALA A 292 -8.06 -24.81 -15.14
CA ALA A 292 -8.23 -26.26 -14.97
C ALA A 292 -7.28 -26.83 -13.91
N LEU A 293 -6.01 -26.41 -13.92
CA LEU A 293 -5.02 -26.82 -12.92
C LEU A 293 -5.45 -26.41 -11.51
N VAL A 294 -5.83 -25.15 -11.33
CA VAL A 294 -6.28 -24.63 -10.03
C VAL A 294 -7.53 -25.38 -9.55
N SER A 295 -8.53 -25.55 -10.42
CA SER A 295 -9.76 -26.31 -10.11
C SER A 295 -9.49 -27.76 -9.72
N THR A 296 -8.54 -28.41 -10.37
CA THR A 296 -8.16 -29.80 -10.10
C THR A 296 -7.51 -29.93 -8.73
N VAL A 297 -6.58 -29.02 -8.40
CA VAL A 297 -5.90 -28.98 -7.09
C VAL A 297 -6.91 -28.77 -5.96
N ILE A 298 -7.94 -27.95 -6.17
CA ILE A 298 -8.98 -27.67 -5.15
C ILE A 298 -9.91 -28.86 -4.93
N THR A 299 -10.33 -29.51 -6.01
CA THR A 299 -11.32 -30.60 -5.95
C THR A 299 -10.69 -31.89 -5.39
N GLY A 300 -9.36 -31.95 -5.25
CA GLY A 300 -8.65 -33.13 -4.75
C GLY A 300 -8.77 -34.35 -5.66
N SER A 301 -9.21 -34.14 -6.91
CA SER A 301 -9.35 -35.18 -7.92
C SER A 301 -7.98 -35.46 -8.55
N PHE A 302 -7.19 -36.32 -7.90
CA PHE A 302 -6.10 -37.05 -8.55
C PHE A 302 -6.62 -38.38 -9.12
#